data_AF-A0A0Q4WUZ3-F1
#
_entry.id   AF-A0A0Q4WUZ3-F1
#
_cell.length_a   1.000
_cell.length_b   1.000
_cell.length_c   1.000
_cell.angle_alpha   90.00
_cell.angle_beta   90.00
_cell.angle_gamma   90.00
#
_symmetry.space_group_name_H-M   'P 1'
#
loop_
_entity.id
_entity.type
_entity.pdbx_description
1 polymer ?
#
loop_
_entity_poly.entity_id
_entity_poly.type
_entity_poly.pdbx_seq_one_letter_code
_entity_poly.pdbx_strand_id
1 'polypeptide(L)'
;MNVSEFAFATGPDGLGSALLKETVLDHGAYCNDDLAEYLVATSADAPEVEAIQVPDEDTEVNALGLKGLGELGNIGVNTAIANALFHACGRRFRRLPIRAEGLF
;
A
#
# COMPACT_ATOMS: atom_id res chain seq x y z
N MET A 1 -9.82 -16.92 5.24
CA MET A 1 -9.07 -16.06 4.31
C MET A 1 -9.43 -16.42 2.88
N ASN A 2 -10.47 -15.79 2.38
CA ASN A 2 -10.76 -15.76 0.94
C ASN A 2 -9.97 -14.60 0.29
N VAL A 3 -10.02 -14.49 -1.04
CA VAL A 3 -9.25 -13.46 -1.78
C VAL A 3 -9.66 -12.04 -1.41
N SER A 4 -10.95 -11.80 -1.12
CA SER A 4 -11.42 -10.49 -0.68
C SER A 4 -10.88 -10.11 0.70
N GLU A 5 -10.91 -11.01 1.67
CA GLU A 5 -10.29 -10.82 3.00
C GLU A 5 -8.79 -10.49 2.90
N PHE A 6 -8.08 -11.05 1.92
CA PHE A 6 -6.68 -10.75 1.69
C PHE A 6 -6.44 -9.34 1.13
N ALA A 7 -7.27 -8.88 0.18
CA ALA A 7 -7.19 -7.52 -0.34
C ALA A 7 -7.45 -6.48 0.77
N PHE A 8 -8.39 -6.75 1.68
CA PHE A 8 -8.60 -5.92 2.87
C PHE A 8 -7.38 -5.88 3.79
N ALA A 9 -6.61 -6.98 3.90
CA ALA A 9 -5.43 -7.01 4.74
C ALA A 9 -4.24 -6.24 4.15
N THR A 10 -4.13 -6.14 2.82
CA THR A 10 -2.97 -5.53 2.13
C THR A 10 -3.19 -4.08 1.70
N GLY A 11 -4.45 -3.65 1.47
CA GLY A 11 -4.78 -2.26 1.14
C GLY A 11 -4.24 -1.23 2.14
N PRO A 12 -4.49 -1.39 3.46
CA PRO A 12 -3.97 -0.49 4.49
C PRO A 12 -2.44 -0.45 4.54
N ASP A 13 -1.77 -1.55 4.20
CA ASP A 13 -0.31 -1.63 4.16
C ASP A 13 0.28 -0.70 3.09
N GLY A 14 -0.31 -0.73 1.89
CA GLY A 14 0.05 0.14 0.77
C GLY A 14 -0.31 1.59 0.99
N LEU A 15 -1.48 1.88 1.58
CA LEU A 15 -1.82 3.23 2.01
C LEU A 15 -0.80 3.78 3.00
N GLY A 16 -0.44 2.96 4.00
CA GLY A 16 0.60 3.27 4.96
C GLY A 16 1.94 3.54 4.27
N SER A 17 2.36 2.71 3.32
CA SER A 17 3.60 2.92 2.56
C SER A 17 3.58 4.22 1.75
N ALA A 18 2.43 4.60 1.19
CA ALA A 18 2.30 5.80 0.38
C ALA A 18 2.32 7.09 1.20
N LEU A 19 1.71 7.09 2.40
CA LEU A 19 1.39 8.33 3.14
C LEU A 19 2.05 8.43 4.53
N LEU A 20 2.38 7.30 5.18
CA LEU A 20 2.68 7.25 6.61
C LEU A 20 4.08 6.71 6.93
N LYS A 21 4.43 5.55 6.39
CA LYS A 21 5.61 4.80 6.77
C LYS A 21 6.88 5.43 6.22
N GLU A 22 7.83 5.64 7.10
CA GLU A 22 9.18 6.08 6.78
C GLU A 22 10.12 5.58 7.86
N THR A 23 11.25 5.00 7.46
CA THR A 23 12.30 4.62 8.42
C THR A 23 13.31 5.75 8.46
N VAL A 24 13.51 6.32 9.65
CA VAL A 24 14.47 7.39 9.89
C VAL A 24 15.75 6.77 10.42
N LEU A 25 16.83 6.86 9.65
CA LEU A 25 18.15 6.37 10.02
C LEU A 25 19.07 7.56 10.27
N ASP A 26 19.63 7.66 11.47
CA ASP A 26 20.63 8.66 11.81
C ASP A 26 21.80 8.01 12.55
N HIS A 27 23.03 8.37 12.17
CA HIS A 27 24.28 7.84 12.75
C HIS A 27 24.32 6.30 12.92
N GLY A 28 23.64 5.55 12.04
CA GLY A 28 23.58 4.09 12.07
C GLY A 28 22.53 3.49 13.02
N ALA A 29 21.67 4.32 13.62
CA ALA A 29 20.55 3.91 14.46
C ALA A 29 19.22 4.28 13.82
N TYR A 30 18.21 3.44 14.03
CA TYR A 30 16.83 3.78 13.70
C TYR A 30 16.31 4.74 14.76
N CYS A 31 15.87 5.93 14.35
CA CYS A 31 15.42 6.96 15.27
C CYS A 31 13.97 6.82 15.68
N ASN A 32 13.17 6.14 14.84
CA ASN A 32 11.75 5.92 15.04
C ASN A 32 11.44 4.41 15.10
N ASP A 33 12.07 3.69 16.02
CA ASP A 33 11.98 2.22 16.13
C ASP A 33 10.80 1.73 16.97
N ASP A 34 9.84 2.60 17.25
CA ASP A 34 8.56 2.30 17.90
C ASP A 34 7.35 2.61 17.00
N LEU A 35 6.17 2.10 17.37
CA LEU A 35 4.93 2.29 16.60
C LEU A 35 4.24 3.64 16.82
N ALA A 36 4.71 4.45 17.77
CA ALA A 36 4.22 5.82 17.92
C ALA A 36 4.88 6.74 16.89
N GLU A 37 6.14 6.51 16.55
CA GLU A 37 6.89 7.30 15.57
C GLU A 37 6.97 6.66 14.18
N TYR A 38 7.02 5.32 14.07
CA TYR A 38 6.85 4.60 12.81
C TYR A 38 5.37 4.43 12.49
N LEU A 39 4.80 5.43 11.82
CA LEU A 39 3.37 5.50 11.56
C LEU A 39 2.91 4.36 10.63
N VAL A 40 2.06 3.48 11.18
CA VAL A 40 1.31 2.47 10.44
C VAL A 40 -0.15 2.90 10.30
N ALA A 41 -0.81 2.49 9.22
CA ALA A 41 -2.22 2.78 9.03
C ALA A 41 -3.05 2.14 10.14
N THR A 42 -3.92 2.94 10.75
CA THR A 42 -4.88 2.50 11.75
C THR A 42 -6.24 2.20 11.10
N SER A 43 -7.18 1.68 11.88
CA SER A 43 -8.56 1.47 11.41
C SER A 43 -9.22 2.76 10.90
N ALA A 44 -8.85 3.92 11.44
CA ALA A 44 -9.38 5.20 11.01
C ALA A 44 -8.82 5.69 9.66
N ASP A 45 -7.66 5.17 9.24
CA ASP A 45 -7.00 5.54 7.99
C ASP A 45 -7.46 4.67 6.81
N ALA A 46 -8.07 3.51 7.08
CA ALA A 46 -8.46 2.54 6.07
C ALA A 46 -9.78 2.96 5.38
N PRO A 47 -9.77 3.26 4.06
CA PRO A 47 -10.99 3.51 3.33
C PRO A 47 -11.76 2.20 3.09
N GLU A 48 -12.97 2.31 2.55
CA GLU A 48 -13.66 1.16 1.97
C GLU A 48 -12.82 0.58 0.82
N VAL A 49 -12.59 -0.74 0.85
CA VAL A 49 -11.82 -1.46 -0.18
C VAL A 49 -12.74 -2.48 -0.83
N GLU A 50 -12.85 -2.44 -2.15
CA GLU A 50 -13.55 -3.46 -2.93
C GLU A 50 -12.52 -4.32 -3.66
N ALA A 51 -12.65 -5.64 -3.50
CA ALA A 51 -11.80 -6.61 -4.19
C ALA A 51 -12.62 -7.37 -5.23
N ILE A 52 -12.28 -7.17 -6.51
CA ILE A 52 -12.94 -7.83 -7.63
C ILE A 52 -12.07 -9.01 -8.07
N GLN A 53 -12.61 -10.22 -7.94
CA GLN A 53 -11.97 -11.42 -8.48
C GLN A 53 -12.25 -11.52 -9.97
N VAL A 54 -11.18 -11.51 -10.77
CA VAL A 54 -11.27 -11.72 -12.22
C VAL A 54 -11.04 -13.21 -12.49
N PRO A 55 -11.95 -13.90 -13.20
CA PRO A 55 -11.73 -15.29 -13.62
C PRO A 55 -10.50 -15.41 -14.50
N ASP A 56 -9.58 -16.30 -14.12
CA ASP A 56 -8.30 -16.47 -14.81
C ASP A 56 -7.79 -17.90 -14.56
N GLU A 57 -8.19 -18.83 -15.43
CA GLU A 57 -7.73 -20.22 -15.40
C GLU A 57 -6.33 -20.34 -16.02
N ASP A 58 -5.41 -20.96 -15.30
CA ASP A 58 -4.02 -21.09 -15.74
C ASP A 58 -3.41 -22.43 -15.33
N THR A 59 -3.77 -23.47 -16.08
CA THR A 59 -3.26 -24.83 -15.87
C THR A 59 -1.83 -25.02 -16.41
N GLU A 60 -1.30 -24.05 -17.15
CA GLU A 60 0.06 -24.10 -17.69
C GLU A 60 1.10 -23.91 -16.58
N VAL A 61 0.83 -23.04 -15.60
CA VAL A 61 1.75 -22.77 -14.48
C VAL A 61 1.73 -23.90 -13.44
N ASN A 62 0.57 -24.45 -13.12
CA ASN A 62 0.43 -25.61 -12.25
C ASN A 62 -0.90 -26.34 -12.47
N ALA A 63 -0.92 -27.63 -12.12
CA ALA A 63 -2.08 -28.49 -12.31
C ALA A 63 -3.34 -28.06 -11.52
N LEU A 64 -3.19 -27.21 -10.51
CA LEU A 64 -4.32 -26.70 -9.70
C LEU A 64 -4.86 -25.36 -10.24
N GLY A 65 -4.21 -24.74 -11.22
CA GLY A 65 -4.61 -23.43 -11.74
C GLY A 65 -4.43 -22.27 -10.76
N LEU A 66 -3.67 -22.47 -9.67
CA LEU A 66 -3.57 -21.49 -8.58
C LEU A 66 -2.46 -20.46 -8.83
N LYS A 67 -2.72 -19.20 -8.49
CA LYS A 67 -1.72 -18.12 -8.57
C LYS A 67 -1.45 -17.54 -7.18
N GLY A 68 -0.22 -17.09 -6.96
CA GLY A 68 0.15 -16.43 -5.70
C GLY A 68 -0.52 -15.07 -5.60
N LEU A 69 -1.22 -14.81 -4.50
CA LEU A 69 -1.87 -13.52 -4.24
C LEU A 69 -1.18 -12.69 -3.15
N GLY A 70 -0.30 -13.31 -2.36
CA GLY A 70 0.25 -12.79 -1.11
C GLY A 70 0.93 -11.41 -1.15
N GLU A 71 1.37 -10.96 -2.32
CA GLU A 71 1.96 -9.63 -2.51
C GLU A 71 1.16 -8.75 -3.48
N LEU A 72 0.34 -9.36 -4.35
CA LEU A 72 -0.30 -8.67 -5.47
C LEU A 72 -1.24 -7.54 -5.01
N GLY A 73 -1.90 -7.70 -3.86
CA GLY A 73 -2.82 -6.69 -3.32
C GLY A 73 -2.14 -5.36 -2.95
N ASN A 74 -0.81 -5.36 -2.76
CA ASN A 74 -0.06 -4.16 -2.41
C ASN A 74 0.63 -3.52 -3.64
N ILE A 75 0.85 -4.30 -4.70
CA ILE A 75 1.58 -3.85 -5.88
C ILE A 75 0.79 -2.73 -6.57
N GLY A 76 1.44 -1.57 -6.73
CA GLY A 76 0.87 -0.42 -7.44
C GLY A 76 0.02 0.51 -6.58
N VAL A 77 -0.30 0.16 -5.32
CA VAL A 77 -1.09 1.02 -4.41
C VAL A 77 -0.44 2.40 -4.23
N ASN A 78 0.87 2.45 -3.96
CA ASN A 78 1.64 3.69 -3.84
C ASN A 78 1.51 4.59 -5.08
N THR A 79 1.64 4.00 -6.26
CA THR A 79 1.57 4.72 -7.54
C THR A 79 0.15 5.22 -7.80
N ALA A 80 -0.88 4.41 -7.49
CA ALA A 80 -2.28 4.80 -7.63
C ALA A 80 -2.61 6.02 -6.74
N ILE A 81 -2.17 6.01 -5.48
CA ILE A 81 -2.34 7.13 -4.55
C ILE A 81 -1.61 8.38 -5.06
N ALA A 82 -0.34 8.25 -5.47
CA ALA A 82 0.42 9.38 -6.01
C ALA A 82 -0.21 9.97 -7.28
N ASN A 83 -0.81 9.15 -8.14
CA ASN A 83 -1.56 9.59 -9.32
C ASN A 83 -2.86 10.30 -8.94
N ALA A 84 -3.59 9.80 -7.93
CA ALA A 84 -4.79 10.47 -7.40
C ALA A 84 -4.46 11.86 -6.84
N LEU A 85 -3.36 11.99 -6.10
CA LEU A 85 -2.87 13.29 -5.61
C LEU A 85 -2.43 14.21 -6.75
N PHE A 86 -1.77 13.69 -7.79
CA PHE A 86 -1.49 14.48 -8.99
C PHE A 86 -2.77 14.98 -9.67
N HIS A 87 -3.79 14.12 -9.79
CA HIS A 87 -5.07 14.51 -10.36
C HIS A 87 -5.77 15.59 -9.52
N ALA A 88 -5.69 15.51 -8.20
CA ALA A 88 -6.31 16.46 -7.28
C ALA A 88 -5.57 17.81 -7.18
N CYS A 89 -4.24 17.79 -7.17
CA CYS A 89 -3.41 18.97 -6.85
C CYS A 89 -2.61 19.51 -8.05
N GLY A 90 -2.54 18.77 -9.17
CA GLY A 90 -1.72 19.12 -10.34
C GLY A 90 -0.21 18.94 -10.16
N ARG A 91 0.28 18.55 -8.97
CA ARG A 91 1.72 18.32 -8.70
C ARG A 91 2.09 16.85 -8.73
N ARG A 92 3.19 16.52 -9.41
CA ARG A 92 3.70 15.13 -9.49
C ARG A 92 4.56 14.80 -8.28
N PHE A 93 4.15 13.80 -7.51
CA PHE A 93 4.91 13.24 -6.40
C PHE A 93 5.74 12.04 -6.87
N ARG A 94 7.04 12.05 -6.56
CA ARG A 94 8.00 10.99 -6.96
C ARG A 94 8.80 10.44 -5.78
N ARG A 95 8.53 10.94 -4.57
CA ARG A 95 9.15 10.51 -3.33
C ARG A 95 8.03 10.14 -2.36
N LEU A 96 8.21 9.01 -1.70
CA LEU A 96 7.34 8.54 -0.62
C LEU A 96 8.07 8.70 0.72
N PRO A 97 7.32 8.78 1.82
CA PRO A 97 5.87 8.98 1.85
C PRO A 97 5.47 10.38 1.39
N ILE A 98 4.23 10.54 0.93
CA ILE A 98 3.67 11.83 0.55
C ILE A 98 2.98 12.44 1.77
N ARG A 99 3.65 13.41 2.38
CA ARG A 99 3.19 14.10 3.58
C ARG A 99 2.28 15.29 3.24
N ALA A 100 1.40 15.67 4.16
CA ALA A 100 0.49 16.81 3.99
C ALA A 100 1.25 18.14 3.84
N GLU A 101 2.38 18.29 4.53
CA GLU A 101 3.30 19.44 4.41
C GLU A 101 3.85 19.55 2.99
N GLY A 102 4.01 18.41 2.33
CA GLY A 102 4.42 18.33 0.94
C GLY A 102 3.30 18.67 -0.04
N LEU A 103 2.07 19.01 0.38
CA LEU A 103 0.93 19.37 -0.48
C LEU A 103 0.84 20.86 -0.81
N PHE A 104 1.52 21.73 -0.08
CA PHE A 104 1.51 23.18 -0.32
C PHE A 104 2.86 23.69 -0.84
#